data_AF-A0A7R9VU19-F1
#
_entry.id   AF-A0A7R9VU19-F1
#
_cell.length_a   1.000
_cell.length_b   1.000
_cell.length_c   1.000
_cell.angle_alpha   90.00
_cell.angle_beta   90.00
_cell.angle_gamma   90.00
#
_symmetry.space_group_name_H-M   'P 1'
#
loop_
_entity.id
_entity.type
_entity.pdbx_description
1 polymer ?
#
loop_
_entity_poly.entity_id
_entity_poly.type
_entity_poly.pdbx_seq_one_letter_code
_entity_poly.pdbx_strand_id
1 'polypeptide(L)'
;MQQHPMHLHGHKFWLLGMGPGVYDPAVHEPTLNKYNPIFRDTMTLPVGYWAVLRFRADNPGVWPFHCHNLWHAFMGQQMYIVEGAGRWPARPEGFNKCSDKCIFNFGSFTNDWFDSMFSKKYDHA
;
A
#
# COMPACT_ATOMS: atom_id res chain seq x y z
N MET A 1 5.15 20.45 -10.04
CA MET A 1 5.21 19.07 -9.53
C MET A 1 4.97 19.09 -8.03
N GLN A 2 4.08 18.24 -7.50
CA GLN A 2 3.67 18.25 -6.09
C GLN A 2 4.38 17.14 -5.30
N GLN A 3 4.53 17.33 -3.99
CA GLN A 3 4.98 16.27 -3.08
C GLN A 3 3.85 15.26 -2.84
N HIS A 4 4.20 14.02 -2.51
CA HIS A 4 3.25 12.93 -2.31
C HIS A 4 3.32 12.44 -0.87
N PRO A 5 2.33 12.76 0.00
CA PRO A 5 2.24 12.15 1.32
C PRO A 5 1.82 10.68 1.17
N MET A 6 2.73 9.73 1.34
CA MET A 6 2.47 8.29 1.20
C MET A 6 2.05 7.69 2.53
N HIS A 7 0.87 7.09 2.60
CA HIS A 7 0.26 6.52 3.79
C HIS A 7 0.04 5.01 3.64
N LEU A 8 0.40 4.23 4.67
CA LEU A 8 0.18 2.79 4.74
C LEU A 8 -0.87 2.45 5.80
N HIS A 9 -1.92 1.74 5.39
CA HIS A 9 -2.93 1.23 6.30
C HIS A 9 -2.44 -0.01 7.07
N GLY A 10 -3.06 -0.28 8.22
CA GLY A 10 -2.84 -1.49 9.01
C GLY A 10 -1.47 -1.60 9.70
N HIS A 11 -0.54 -0.70 9.38
CA HIS A 11 0.84 -0.75 9.86
C HIS A 11 1.40 0.64 10.12
N LYS A 12 2.43 0.68 10.95
CA LYS A 12 3.44 1.75 10.92
C LYS A 12 4.69 1.18 10.26
N PHE A 13 5.49 2.05 9.66
CA PHE A 13 6.75 1.71 9.04
C PHE A 13 7.90 2.54 9.62
N TRP A 14 9.09 1.99 9.52
CA TRP A 14 10.33 2.71 9.70
C TRP A 14 10.76 3.34 8.37
N LEU A 15 11.02 4.64 8.39
CA LEU A 15 11.66 5.34 7.27
C LEU A 15 13.18 5.19 7.41
N LEU A 16 13.77 4.29 6.63
CA LEU A 16 15.20 3.98 6.73
C LEU A 16 16.06 5.03 6.02
N GLY A 17 15.53 5.66 4.97
CA GLY A 17 16.24 6.67 4.21
C GLY A 17 15.37 7.26 3.11
N MET A 18 15.78 8.44 2.64
CA MET A 18 15.14 9.15 1.53
C MET A 18 16.19 10.08 0.91
N GLY A 19 16.19 10.23 -0.41
CA GLY A 19 17.15 11.06 -1.11
C GLY A 19 16.70 11.41 -2.53
N PRO A 20 17.32 12.43 -3.15
CA PRO A 20 17.01 12.81 -4.52
C PRO A 20 17.52 11.78 -5.54
N GLY A 21 16.97 11.82 -6.76
CA GLY A 21 17.40 11.01 -7.89
C GLY A 21 16.79 9.62 -7.91
N VAL A 22 17.43 8.73 -8.66
CA VAL A 22 17.02 7.32 -8.80
C VAL A 22 17.71 6.51 -7.71
N TYR A 23 16.94 5.63 -7.06
CA TYR A 23 17.51 4.71 -6.07
C TYR A 23 18.49 3.75 -6.74
N ASP A 24 19.73 3.76 -6.25
CA ASP A 24 20.77 2.78 -6.54
C ASP A 24 21.09 1.98 -5.26
N PRO A 25 20.79 0.67 -5.20
CA PRO A 25 21.07 -0.16 -4.03
C PRO A 25 22.53 -0.15 -3.60
N ALA A 26 23.48 -0.17 -4.54
CA ALA A 26 24.91 -0.25 -4.23
C ALA A 26 25.43 1.02 -3.54
N VAL A 27 24.85 2.17 -3.89
CA VAL A 27 25.20 3.48 -3.32
C VAL A 27 24.40 3.77 -2.05
N HIS A 28 23.10 3.49 -2.04
CA HIS A 28 22.20 4.01 -1.02
C HIS A 28 21.91 3.03 0.12
N GLU A 29 21.91 1.70 -0.09
CA GLU A 29 21.67 0.74 1.00
C GLU A 29 22.64 0.86 2.19
N PRO A 30 23.95 1.14 1.97
CA PRO A 30 24.89 1.36 3.07
C PRO A 30 24.57 2.60 3.91
N THR A 31 23.85 3.58 3.33
CA THR A 31 23.50 4.85 4.00
C THR A 31 22.21 4.80 4.81
N LEU A 32 21.44 3.71 4.71
CA LEU A 32 20.15 3.59 5.39
C LEU A 32 20.32 3.54 6.91
N ASN A 33 19.54 4.36 7.63
CA ASN A 33 19.49 4.32 9.08
C ASN A 33 18.74 3.06 9.56
N LYS A 34 19.49 2.10 10.09
CA LYS A 34 18.96 0.85 10.68
C LYS A 34 18.89 0.90 12.21
N TYR A 35 19.32 2.00 12.83
CA TYR A 35 19.37 2.19 14.28
C TYR A 35 18.38 3.27 14.73
N ASN A 36 17.26 2.83 15.30
CA ASN A 36 16.15 3.69 15.74
C ASN A 36 15.66 4.72 14.69
N PRO A 37 15.32 4.29 13.45
CA PRO A 37 14.74 5.18 12.44
C PRO A 37 13.35 5.68 12.83
N ILE A 38 12.89 6.74 12.16
CA ILE A 38 11.56 7.33 12.37
C ILE A 38 10.48 6.26 12.13
N PHE A 39 9.56 6.08 13.09
CA PHE A 39 8.48 5.10 13.04
C PHE A 39 7.11 5.78 12.97
N ARG A 40 6.42 5.68 11.82
CA ARG A 40 5.14 6.36 11.53
C ARG A 40 4.37 5.69 10.40
N ASP A 41 3.13 6.10 10.16
CA ASP A 41 2.25 5.54 9.12
C ASP A 41 2.22 6.32 7.80
N THR A 42 2.76 7.55 7.79
CA THR A 42 2.68 8.45 6.63
C THR A 42 3.99 9.20 6.46
N MET A 43 4.54 9.33 5.25
CA MET A 43 5.72 10.16 4.97
C MET A 43 5.50 11.03 3.74
N THR A 44 6.09 12.22 3.69
CA THR A 44 6.03 13.07 2.49
C THR A 44 7.19 12.73 1.57
N LEU A 45 6.89 12.25 0.36
CA LEU A 45 7.85 11.99 -0.70
C LEU A 45 7.98 13.24 -1.60
N PRO A 46 9.12 13.94 -1.58
CA PRO A 46 9.35 15.05 -2.50
C PRO A 46 9.44 14.58 -3.96
N VAL A 47 9.29 15.52 -4.88
CA VAL A 47 9.40 15.27 -6.31
C VAL A 47 10.81 14.79 -6.66
N GLY A 48 10.92 13.69 -7.38
CA GLY A 48 12.21 13.15 -7.84
C GLY A 48 13.05 12.55 -6.72
N TYR A 49 12.43 12.15 -5.61
CA TYR A 49 13.10 11.46 -4.50
C TYR A 49 12.74 9.98 -4.48
N TRP A 50 13.66 9.17 -3.99
CA TRP A 50 13.41 7.80 -3.53
C TRP A 50 13.22 7.77 -2.02
N ALA A 51 12.51 6.76 -1.50
CA ALA A 51 12.42 6.47 -0.08
C ALA A 51 12.45 4.97 0.17
N VAL A 52 13.08 4.54 1.27
CA VAL A 52 13.11 3.14 1.71
C VAL A 52 12.32 3.01 3.01
N LEU A 53 11.23 2.25 2.93
CA LEU A 53 10.35 1.94 4.06
C LEU A 53 10.56 0.49 4.48
N ARG A 54 10.54 0.24 5.79
CA ARG A 54 10.47 -1.11 6.36
C ARG A 54 9.26 -1.22 7.24
N PHE A 55 8.46 -2.27 7.07
CA PHE A 55 7.38 -2.62 7.98
C PHE A 55 7.42 -4.12 8.25
N ARG A 56 6.66 -4.56 9.25
CA ARG A 56 6.47 -5.98 9.55
C ARG A 56 5.07 -6.38 9.09
N ALA A 57 4.96 -7.42 8.28
CA ALA A 57 3.68 -7.97 7.82
C ALA A 57 3.10 -8.92 8.87
N ASP A 58 2.53 -8.35 9.93
CA ASP A 58 2.01 -9.06 11.10
C ASP A 58 0.51 -8.84 11.38
N ASN A 59 -0.20 -8.21 10.44
CA ASN A 59 -1.62 -7.87 10.54
C ASN A 59 -2.39 -8.39 9.30
N PRO A 60 -2.81 -9.66 9.26
CA PRO A 60 -3.45 -10.27 8.09
C PRO A 60 -4.61 -9.46 7.53
N GLY A 61 -4.51 -9.02 6.27
CA GLY A 61 -5.53 -8.21 5.61
C GLY A 61 -5.13 -7.71 4.22
N VAL A 62 -5.90 -6.75 3.72
CA VAL A 62 -5.63 -5.99 2.49
C VAL A 62 -5.45 -4.54 2.87
N TRP A 63 -4.24 -4.02 2.73
CA TRP A 63 -3.87 -2.69 3.23
C TRP A 63 -3.50 -1.74 2.08
N PRO A 64 -4.28 -0.67 1.87
CA PRO A 64 -3.91 0.37 0.93
C PRO A 64 -2.58 1.03 1.32
N PHE A 65 -1.71 1.23 0.34
CA PHE A 65 -0.58 2.14 0.39
C PHE A 65 -0.73 3.17 -0.71
N HIS A 66 -1.00 4.42 -0.36
CA HIS A 66 -1.46 5.41 -1.33
C HIS A 66 -1.00 6.83 -1.00
N CYS A 67 -1.10 7.70 -2.01
CA CYS A 67 -0.94 9.13 -1.77
C CYS A 67 -2.14 9.65 -0.97
N HIS A 68 -1.90 10.39 0.10
CA HIS A 68 -2.90 11.01 0.96
C HIS A 68 -3.33 12.40 0.45
N ASN A 69 -2.96 12.73 -0.79
CA ASN A 69 -3.67 13.73 -1.58
C ASN A 69 -4.84 13.03 -2.28
N LEU A 70 -6.06 13.42 -1.92
CA LEU A 70 -7.29 12.78 -2.39
C LEU A 70 -7.37 12.69 -3.92
N TRP A 71 -6.94 13.74 -4.63
CA TRP A 71 -6.97 13.75 -6.09
C TRP A 71 -5.98 12.76 -6.69
N HIS A 72 -4.77 12.64 -6.12
CA HIS A 72 -3.78 11.69 -6.58
C HIS A 72 -4.22 10.24 -6.32
N ALA A 73 -4.78 9.96 -5.14
CA ALA A 73 -5.36 8.65 -4.83
C ALA A 73 -6.50 8.30 -5.80
N PHE A 74 -7.43 9.25 -6.01
CA PHE A 74 -8.56 9.07 -6.92
C PHE A 74 -8.12 8.81 -8.37
N MET A 75 -7.04 9.44 -8.82
CA MET A 75 -6.44 9.22 -10.13
C MET A 75 -5.58 7.94 -10.22
N GLY A 76 -5.52 7.13 -9.16
CA GLY A 76 -4.90 5.80 -9.17
C GLY A 76 -3.51 5.71 -8.55
N GLN A 77 -3.01 6.74 -7.86
CA GLN A 77 -1.71 6.67 -7.17
C GLN A 77 -1.83 5.88 -5.85
N GLN A 78 -1.95 4.57 -5.97
CA GLN A 78 -2.13 3.64 -4.88
C GLN A 78 -1.67 2.23 -5.26
N MET A 79 -1.38 1.42 -4.25
CA MET A 79 -1.23 -0.03 -4.35
C MET A 79 -1.84 -0.68 -3.11
N TYR A 80 -1.97 -2.00 -3.13
CA TYR A 80 -2.49 -2.79 -2.01
C TYR A 80 -1.46 -3.83 -1.57
N ILE A 81 -1.22 -3.89 -0.27
CA ILE A 81 -0.42 -4.94 0.35
C ILE A 81 -1.38 -6.01 0.84
N VAL A 82 -1.28 -7.20 0.25
CA VAL A 82 -2.11 -8.36 0.60
C VAL A 82 -1.27 -9.29 1.46
N GLU A 83 -1.63 -9.46 2.73
CA GLU A 83 -0.85 -10.26 3.67
C GLU A 83 -1.68 -11.28 4.44
N GLY A 84 -1.06 -12.44 4.70
CA GLY A 84 -1.67 -13.49 5.53
C GLY A 84 -2.97 -14.06 4.95
N ALA A 85 -3.08 -14.20 3.62
CA ALA A 85 -4.23 -14.82 2.97
C ALA A 85 -4.55 -16.18 3.63
N GLY A 86 -5.78 -16.35 4.11
CA GLY A 86 -6.22 -17.53 4.88
C GLY A 86 -6.21 -17.35 6.40
N ARG A 87 -5.62 -16.27 6.92
CA ARG A 87 -5.68 -15.87 8.34
C ARG A 87 -6.53 -14.62 8.58
N TRP A 88 -7.29 -14.19 7.57
CA TRP A 88 -8.16 -13.02 7.68
C TRP A 88 -9.33 -13.33 8.62
N PRO A 89 -9.77 -12.35 9.43
CA PRO A 89 -10.95 -12.52 10.25
C PRO A 89 -12.18 -12.73 9.35
N ALA A 90 -13.14 -13.50 9.86
CA ALA A 90 -14.44 -13.58 9.22
C ALA A 90 -15.07 -12.18 9.15
N ARG A 91 -15.84 -11.91 8.09
CA ARG A 91 -16.63 -10.69 7.98
C ARG A 91 -17.51 -10.55 9.24
N PRO A 92 -17.52 -9.38 9.91
CA PRO A 92 -18.38 -9.15 11.06
C PRO A 92 -19.86 -9.44 10.75
N GLU A 93 -20.59 -9.98 11.73
CA GLU A 93 -22.02 -10.22 11.60
C GLU A 93 -22.77 -8.89 11.36
N GLY A 94 -23.81 -8.92 10.51
CA GLY A 94 -24.58 -7.72 10.18
C GLY A 94 -23.90 -6.71 9.23
N PHE A 95 -22.63 -6.92 8.85
CA PHE A 95 -21.99 -6.06 7.85
C PHE A 95 -22.63 -6.27 6.47
N ASN A 96 -23.10 -5.21 5.82
CA ASN A 96 -23.72 -5.33 4.51
C ASN A 96 -22.73 -5.96 3.52
N LYS A 97 -23.21 -6.95 2.77
CA LYS A 97 -22.48 -7.38 1.58
C LYS A 97 -22.53 -6.23 0.57
N CYS A 98 -21.43 -5.99 -0.13
CA CYS A 98 -21.45 -5.11 -1.29
C CYS A 98 -22.52 -5.62 -2.27
N SER A 99 -23.20 -4.71 -2.96
CA SER A 99 -24.12 -5.09 -4.02
C SER A 99 -23.36 -5.82 -5.12
N ASP A 100 -23.99 -6.81 -5.75
CA ASP A 100 -23.45 -7.53 -6.92
C ASP A 100 -23.17 -6.59 -8.12
N LYS A 101 -23.66 -5.35 -8.04
CA LYS A 101 -23.32 -4.24 -8.94
C LYS A 101 -22.23 -3.39 -8.28
N CYS A 102 -21.05 -3.32 -8.91
CA CYS A 102 -19.96 -2.46 -8.46
C CYS A 102 -20.41 -1.00 -8.36
N ILE A 103 -20.32 -0.43 -7.17
CA ILE A 103 -20.36 1.01 -6.95
C ILE A 103 -18.99 1.36 -6.37
N PHE A 104 -18.13 1.99 -7.19
CA PHE A 104 -16.73 2.40 -6.97
C PHE A 104 -15.61 1.60 -7.69
N ASN A 105 -15.46 1.89 -8.98
CA ASN A 105 -14.36 2.65 -9.60
C ASN A 105 -12.89 2.35 -9.22
N PHE A 106 -12.39 1.16 -9.55
CA PHE A 106 -11.06 1.00 -10.16
C PHE A 106 -11.28 0.09 -11.37
N GLY A 107 -10.82 0.50 -12.55
CA GLY A 107 -11.25 -0.06 -13.84
C GLY A 107 -11.22 -1.59 -13.93
N SER A 108 -11.87 -2.14 -14.96
CA SER A 108 -12.00 -3.59 -15.24
C SER A 108 -10.69 -4.39 -15.12
N PHE A 109 -9.54 -3.74 -15.31
CA PHE A 109 -8.19 -4.32 -15.17
C PHE A 109 -7.89 -4.91 -13.78
N THR A 110 -8.51 -4.39 -12.71
CA THR A 110 -8.19 -4.82 -11.33
C THR A 110 -8.67 -6.24 -11.03
N ASN A 111 -9.78 -6.66 -11.65
CA ASN A 111 -10.40 -7.97 -11.43
C ASN A 111 -9.55 -9.09 -12.05
N ASP A 112 -9.22 -8.94 -13.35
CA ASP A 112 -8.40 -9.94 -14.07
C ASP A 112 -7.02 -10.10 -13.42
N TRP A 113 -6.42 -8.99 -12.97
CA TRP A 113 -5.15 -9.01 -12.25
C TRP A 113 -5.26 -9.78 -10.92
N PHE A 114 -6.29 -9.51 -10.11
CA PHE A 114 -6.47 -10.17 -8.82
C PHE A 114 -6.70 -11.67 -8.98
N ASP A 115 -7.57 -12.06 -9.93
CA ASP A 115 -7.86 -13.46 -10.24
C ASP A 115 -6.61 -14.22 -10.70
N SER A 116 -5.80 -13.58 -11.56
CA SER A 116 -4.55 -14.15 -12.05
C SER A 116 -3.51 -14.32 -10.93
N MET A 117 -3.44 -13.39 -9.99
CA MET A 117 -2.37 -13.35 -8.99
C MET A 117 -2.66 -14.25 -7.78
N PHE A 118 -3.93 -14.36 -7.38
CA PHE A 118 -4.32 -15.15 -6.21
C PHE A 118 -4.89 -16.52 -6.57
N SER A 119 -4.98 -16.87 -7.87
CA SER A 119 -5.55 -18.14 -8.36
C SER A 119 -6.91 -18.46 -7.74
N LYS A 120 -7.64 -17.40 -7.39
CA LYS A 120 -8.98 -17.44 -6.85
C LYS A 120 -9.79 -16.55 -7.75
N LYS A 121 -10.89 -17.07 -8.29
CA LYS A 121 -11.93 -16.16 -8.76
C LYS A 121 -12.29 -15.27 -7.60
N TYR A 122 -12.32 -13.98 -7.83
CA TYR A 122 -12.99 -13.01 -6.98
C TYR A 122 -14.50 -13.27 -7.08
N ASP A 123 -14.92 -14.43 -6.58
CA ASP A 123 -16.31 -14.83 -6.47
C ASP A 123 -16.86 -14.18 -5.21
N HIS A 124 -17.60 -13.09 -5.41
CA HIS A 124 -18.46 -12.53 -4.38
C HIS A 124 -19.69 -13.42 -4.24
N ALA A 125 -19.93 -13.90 -3.02
CA ALA A 125 -21.20 -14.47 -2.57
C ALA A 125 -21.80 -13.61 -1.46
#